data_AF-A0A7J5XL45-F1
#
_entry.id   AF-A0A7J5XL45-F1
#
_cell.length_a   1.000
_cell.length_b   1.000
_cell.length_c   1.000
_cell.angle_alpha   90.00
_cell.angle_beta   90.00
_cell.angle_gamma   90.00
#
_symmetry.space_group_name_H-M   'P 1'
#
loop_
_entity.id
_entity.type
_entity.pdbx_description
1 polymer ?
#
loop_
_entity_poly.entity_id
_entity_poly.type
_entity_poly.pdbx_seq_one_letter_code
_entity_poly.pdbx_strand_id
1 'polypeptide(L)'
;MNLDNVSREKLFDLREQYKEKCKNSENKEEIKDIDKQLSNSSLGTEHFFREMGQIYEASLSLPETDPARQQLQHLPKLCAELMLDGFPLELVDGEASNIPIGWLNDLVSPKNKILVVTVLGVQSTGKSTLLNTMFGVQFAVSSGRCTRGAFMLLIKINEDVRKDFNCDFMVIIDTEGLKSPELAQLDNSHEHDNELATLVVGLSDITIINIAMENSTEMKDILQIVVHAFLRMKEVGKKAQCQFVHQNVSMFQPMTRTETGNCSCNS
;
A
#
# COMPACT_ATOMS: atom_id res chain seq x y z
N MET A 1 -4.75 -30.10 17.98
CA MET A 1 -4.35 -29.38 16.74
C MET A 1 -3.47 -28.23 17.17
N ASN A 2 -2.20 -28.24 16.76
CA ASN A 2 -1.17 -27.28 17.14
C ASN A 2 -0.62 -26.57 15.89
N LEU A 3 -1.47 -26.41 14.87
CA LEU A 3 -1.10 -25.86 13.56
C LEU A 3 -0.59 -24.43 13.71
N ASP A 4 -1.21 -23.62 14.59
CA ASP A 4 -0.78 -22.25 14.85
C ASP A 4 0.64 -22.17 15.42
N ASN A 5 1.01 -23.05 16.35
CA ASN A 5 2.35 -23.03 16.93
C ASN A 5 3.41 -23.54 15.96
N VAL A 6 3.11 -24.61 15.20
CA VAL A 6 4.02 -25.12 14.16
C VAL A 6 4.24 -24.09 13.05
N SER A 7 3.18 -23.39 12.62
CA SER A 7 3.29 -22.30 11.65
C SER A 7 4.10 -21.12 12.20
N ARG A 8 3.91 -20.76 13.48
CA ARG A 8 4.68 -19.68 14.13
C ARG A 8 6.17 -20.02 14.25
N GLU A 9 6.51 -21.23 14.67
CA GLU A 9 7.91 -21.68 14.77
C GLU A 9 8.58 -21.66 13.39
N LYS A 10 7.92 -22.24 12.37
CA LYS A 10 8.45 -22.25 11.00
C LYS A 10 8.63 -20.83 10.43
N LEU A 11 7.66 -19.94 10.62
CA LEU A 11 7.75 -18.55 10.17
C LEU A 11 8.83 -17.78 10.92
N PHE A 12 9.01 -18.05 12.21
CA PHE A 12 10.09 -17.45 13.00
C PHE A 12 11.46 -17.86 12.46
N ASP A 13 11.68 -19.15 12.25
CA ASP A 13 12.94 -19.68 11.72
C ASP A 13 13.27 -19.13 10.34
N LEU A 14 12.27 -19.05 9.45
CA LEU A 14 12.44 -18.46 8.12
C LEU A 14 12.76 -16.96 8.18
N ARG A 15 12.16 -16.21 9.12
CA ARG A 15 12.45 -14.77 9.30
C ARG A 15 13.86 -14.54 9.82
N GLU A 16 14.34 -15.35 10.75
CA GLU A 16 15.71 -15.25 11.25
C GLU A 16 16.73 -15.61 10.17
N GLN A 17 16.46 -16.66 9.37
CA GLN A 17 17.27 -16.99 8.19
C GLN A 17 17.28 -15.85 7.17
N TYR A 18 16.14 -15.25 6.86
CA TYR A 18 16.05 -14.10 5.95
C TYR A 18 16.93 -12.94 6.45
N LYS A 19 16.81 -12.56 7.73
CA LYS A 19 17.63 -11.48 8.33
C LYS A 19 19.12 -11.76 8.25
N GLU A 20 19.56 -12.98 8.57
CA GLU A 20 20.97 -13.35 8.50
C GLU A 20 21.48 -13.32 7.06
N LYS A 21 20.71 -13.84 6.10
CA LYS A 21 21.11 -13.89 4.69
C LYS A 21 21.15 -12.50 4.06
N CYS A 22 20.25 -11.59 4.44
CA CYS A 22 20.26 -10.19 4.01
C CYS A 22 21.50 -9.40 4.44
N LYS A 23 22.29 -9.87 5.43
CA LYS A 23 23.56 -9.22 5.80
C LYS A 23 24.62 -9.33 4.71
N ASN A 24 24.50 -10.29 3.78
CA ASN A 24 25.42 -10.45 2.66
C ASN A 24 24.68 -10.30 1.33
N SER A 25 25.07 -9.28 0.55
CA SER A 25 24.47 -8.94 -0.74
C SER A 25 24.65 -10.00 -1.84
N GLU A 26 25.48 -11.02 -1.61
CA GLU A 26 25.70 -12.13 -2.55
C GLU A 26 24.65 -13.24 -2.45
N ASN A 27 23.88 -13.33 -1.35
CA ASN A 27 22.91 -14.41 -1.10
C ASN A 27 21.56 -14.25 -1.83
N LYS A 28 21.53 -13.60 -3.00
CA LYS A 28 20.30 -13.12 -3.63
C LYS A 28 19.26 -14.22 -3.93
N GLU A 29 19.70 -15.36 -4.46
CA GLU A 29 18.79 -16.47 -4.78
C GLU A 29 18.24 -17.15 -3.52
N GLU A 30 19.05 -17.29 -2.48
CA GLU A 30 18.61 -17.87 -1.20
C GLU A 30 17.59 -16.95 -0.50
N ILE A 31 17.82 -15.63 -0.53
CA ILE A 31 16.88 -14.64 -0.01
C ILE A 31 15.53 -14.76 -0.72
N LYS A 32 15.54 -14.90 -2.05
CA LYS A 32 14.32 -15.06 -2.86
C LYS A 32 13.58 -16.36 -2.56
N ASP A 33 14.29 -17.46 -2.35
CA ASP A 33 13.66 -18.73 -1.98
C ASP A 33 13.04 -18.68 -0.58
N ILE A 34 13.75 -18.11 0.39
CA ILE A 34 13.23 -17.92 1.76
C ILE A 34 12.00 -17.00 1.75
N ASP A 35 12.02 -15.91 0.97
CA ASP A 35 10.87 -15.00 0.82
C ASP A 35 9.65 -15.72 0.23
N LYS A 36 9.86 -16.55 -0.79
CA LYS A 36 8.82 -17.40 -1.36
C LYS A 36 8.27 -18.40 -0.34
N GLN A 37 9.13 -19.01 0.47
CA GLN A 37 8.71 -19.93 1.53
C GLN A 37 7.92 -19.22 2.64
N LEU A 38 8.31 -17.99 3.01
CA LEU A 38 7.58 -17.15 3.95
C LEU A 38 6.17 -16.83 3.42
N SER A 39 6.09 -16.36 2.18
CA SER A 39 4.82 -16.05 1.50
C SER A 39 3.91 -17.27 1.39
N ASN A 40 4.44 -18.43 1.01
CA ASN A 40 3.65 -19.67 0.88
C ASN A 40 3.23 -20.24 2.24
N SER A 41 3.90 -19.86 3.32
CA SER A 41 3.59 -20.33 4.68
C SER A 41 2.74 -19.31 5.46
N SER A 42 2.42 -18.15 4.88
CA SER A 42 1.57 -17.14 5.49
C SER A 42 0.14 -17.24 4.97
N LEU A 43 -0.83 -17.20 5.89
CA LEU A 43 -2.25 -17.02 5.59
C LEU A 43 -2.77 -15.91 6.51
N GLY A 44 -3.42 -14.92 5.92
CA GLY A 44 -4.00 -13.78 6.61
C GLY A 44 -5.35 -13.39 6.03
N THR A 45 -6.03 -12.44 6.67
CA THR A 45 -7.38 -12.00 6.28
C THR A 45 -7.45 -11.49 4.85
N GLU A 46 -6.38 -10.88 4.37
CA GLU A 46 -6.23 -10.41 2.99
C GLU A 46 -6.48 -11.49 1.94
N HIS A 47 -6.07 -12.73 2.21
CA HIS A 47 -6.27 -13.85 1.29
C HIS A 47 -7.77 -14.21 1.17
N PHE A 48 -8.52 -14.11 2.27
CA PHE A 48 -9.96 -14.34 2.27
C PHE A 48 -10.72 -13.21 1.55
N PHE A 49 -10.32 -11.95 1.76
CA PHE A 49 -10.88 -10.83 1.02
C PHE A 49 -10.62 -10.94 -0.49
N ARG A 50 -9.40 -11.34 -0.87
CA ARG A 50 -9.04 -11.57 -2.27
C ARG A 50 -9.95 -12.61 -2.92
N GLU A 51 -10.11 -13.77 -2.28
CA GLU A 51 -10.98 -14.84 -2.78
C GLU A 51 -12.44 -14.39 -2.86
N MET A 52 -12.96 -13.71 -1.83
CA MET A 52 -14.31 -13.13 -1.84
C MET A 52 -14.51 -12.17 -3.02
N GLY A 53 -13.55 -11.29 -3.28
CA GLY A 53 -13.58 -10.36 -4.40
C GLY A 53 -13.54 -11.06 -5.76
N GLN A 54 -12.69 -12.09 -5.91
CA GLN A 54 -12.60 -12.87 -7.15
C GLN A 54 -13.87 -13.66 -7.44
N ILE A 55 -14.47 -14.28 -6.42
CA ILE A 55 -15.77 -14.97 -6.53
C ILE A 55 -16.86 -13.99 -6.95
N TYR A 56 -16.88 -12.79 -6.34
CA TYR A 56 -17.82 -11.74 -6.70
C TYR A 56 -17.65 -11.30 -8.16
N GLU A 57 -16.43 -10.96 -8.58
CA GLU A 57 -16.10 -10.56 -9.96
C GLU A 57 -16.49 -11.63 -10.98
N ALA A 58 -16.21 -12.90 -10.69
CA ALA A 58 -16.62 -14.01 -11.54
C ALA A 58 -18.15 -14.09 -11.67
N SER A 59 -18.87 -13.82 -10.57
CA SER A 59 -20.34 -13.80 -10.58
C SER A 59 -20.93 -12.70 -11.46
N LEU A 60 -20.23 -11.58 -11.64
CA LEU A 60 -20.67 -10.47 -12.52
C LEU A 60 -20.73 -10.89 -14.00
N SER A 61 -20.00 -11.94 -14.38
CA SER A 61 -20.06 -12.52 -15.73
C SER A 61 -21.34 -13.34 -15.99
N LEU A 62 -22.10 -13.66 -14.95
CA LEU A 62 -23.37 -14.38 -15.07
C LEU A 62 -24.55 -13.42 -15.31
N PRO A 63 -25.67 -13.88 -15.91
CA PRO A 63 -26.90 -13.09 -16.01
C PRO A 63 -27.39 -12.60 -14.64
N GLU A 64 -28.02 -11.42 -14.59
CA GLU A 64 -28.56 -10.85 -13.33
C GLU A 64 -29.61 -11.74 -12.65
N THR A 65 -30.29 -12.57 -13.43
CA THR A 65 -31.29 -13.53 -12.93
C THR A 65 -30.69 -14.83 -12.40
N ASP A 66 -29.38 -15.03 -12.55
CA ASP A 66 -28.72 -16.26 -12.12
C ASP A 66 -28.70 -16.35 -10.57
N PRO A 67 -29.15 -17.49 -9.99
CA PRO A 67 -29.19 -17.66 -8.53
C PRO A 67 -27.82 -17.49 -7.86
N ALA A 68 -26.73 -17.90 -8.51
CA ALA A 68 -25.38 -17.76 -7.95
C ALA A 68 -24.97 -16.29 -7.87
N ARG A 69 -25.27 -15.50 -8.90
CA ARG A 69 -25.03 -14.05 -8.88
C ARG A 69 -25.85 -13.37 -7.77
N GLN A 70 -27.14 -13.68 -7.66
CA GLN A 70 -28.00 -13.14 -6.62
C GLN A 70 -27.51 -13.48 -5.20
N GLN A 71 -27.06 -14.72 -5.01
CA GLN A 71 -26.52 -15.15 -3.72
C GLN A 71 -25.27 -14.36 -3.33
N LEU A 72 -24.44 -13.92 -4.28
CA LEU A 72 -23.15 -13.27 -4.02
C LEU A 72 -23.22 -11.72 -3.95
N GLN A 73 -24.37 -11.11 -4.26
CA GLN A 73 -24.56 -9.66 -4.25
C GLN A 73 -24.32 -8.98 -2.88
N HIS A 74 -24.36 -9.74 -1.78
CA HIS A 74 -24.14 -9.20 -0.43
C HIS A 74 -22.64 -9.11 -0.05
N LEU A 75 -21.73 -9.72 -0.82
CA LEU A 75 -20.31 -9.77 -0.46
C LEU A 75 -19.64 -8.38 -0.39
N PRO A 76 -19.87 -7.43 -1.32
CA PRO A 76 -19.29 -6.09 -1.20
C PRO A 76 -19.74 -5.40 0.08
N LYS A 77 -21.02 -5.52 0.45
CA LYS A 77 -21.53 -4.95 1.71
C LYS A 77 -20.84 -5.54 2.94
N LEU A 78 -20.68 -6.86 2.99
CA LEU A 78 -19.98 -7.53 4.08
C LEU A 78 -18.52 -7.07 4.18
N CYS A 79 -17.83 -6.97 3.04
CA CYS A 79 -16.46 -6.48 3.01
C CYS A 79 -16.37 -5.01 3.45
N ALA A 80 -17.31 -4.15 3.06
CA ALA A 80 -17.37 -2.77 3.54
C ALA A 80 -17.54 -2.68 5.06
N GLU A 81 -18.35 -3.56 5.66
CA GLU A 81 -18.49 -3.66 7.12
C GLU A 81 -17.16 -4.05 7.78
N LEU A 82 -16.46 -5.06 7.24
CA LEU A 82 -15.15 -5.47 7.75
C LEU A 82 -14.08 -4.37 7.58
N MET A 83 -14.11 -3.62 6.48
CA MET A 83 -13.22 -2.47 6.31
C MET A 83 -13.47 -1.38 7.36
N LEU A 84 -14.72 -1.15 7.77
CA LEU A 84 -15.07 -0.23 8.84
C LEU A 84 -14.61 -0.72 10.22
N ASP A 85 -14.50 -2.04 10.40
CA ASP A 85 -13.89 -2.65 11.59
C ASP A 85 -12.35 -2.57 11.58
N GLY A 86 -11.75 -1.99 10.53
CA GLY A 86 -10.33 -1.72 10.43
C GLY A 86 -9.51 -2.80 9.74
N PHE A 87 -10.16 -3.75 9.05
CA PHE A 87 -9.44 -4.75 8.26
C PHE A 87 -8.93 -4.14 6.94
N PRO A 88 -7.64 -4.30 6.60
CA PRO A 88 -7.10 -3.81 5.33
C PRO A 88 -7.62 -4.67 4.17
N LEU A 89 -7.94 -4.00 3.06
CA LEU A 89 -8.32 -4.61 1.79
C LEU A 89 -7.18 -4.45 0.78
N GLU A 90 -6.89 -5.49 0.02
CA GLU A 90 -5.94 -5.40 -1.08
C GLU A 90 -6.55 -4.65 -2.28
N LEU A 91 -5.90 -3.56 -2.67
CA LEU A 91 -6.26 -2.72 -3.81
C LEU A 91 -5.58 -3.20 -5.10
N VAL A 92 -4.30 -3.58 -5.00
CA VAL A 92 -3.50 -4.12 -6.10
C VAL A 92 -2.89 -5.43 -5.63
N ASP A 93 -3.18 -6.52 -6.32
CA ASP A 93 -2.48 -7.80 -6.09
C ASP A 93 -1.07 -7.70 -6.70
N GLY A 94 -0.04 -7.66 -5.85
CA GLY A 94 1.36 -7.56 -6.30
C GLY A 94 1.87 -8.76 -7.11
N GLU A 95 1.20 -9.91 -7.06
CA GLU A 95 1.58 -11.10 -7.83
C GLU A 95 0.96 -11.13 -9.21
N ALA A 96 -0.34 -10.84 -9.26
CA ALA A 96 -1.11 -10.87 -10.50
C ALA A 96 -1.10 -9.52 -11.23
N SER A 97 -0.65 -8.44 -10.58
CA SER A 97 -0.82 -7.05 -11.03
C SER A 97 -2.28 -6.74 -11.39
N ASN A 98 -3.22 -7.32 -10.63
CA ASN A 98 -4.65 -7.23 -10.88
C ASN A 98 -5.33 -6.26 -9.91
N ILE A 99 -6.32 -5.53 -10.41
CA ILE A 99 -7.19 -4.64 -9.64
C ILE A 99 -8.63 -5.10 -9.89
N PRO A 100 -9.35 -5.61 -8.87
CA PRO A 100 -10.72 -6.06 -9.05
C PRO A 100 -11.69 -4.84 -9.08
N ILE A 101 -11.82 -4.22 -10.25
CA ILE A 101 -12.56 -2.95 -10.41
C ILE A 101 -14.05 -3.08 -10.09
N GLY A 102 -14.71 -4.16 -10.50
CA GLY A 102 -16.12 -4.41 -10.21
C GLY A 102 -16.36 -4.57 -8.71
N TRP A 103 -15.48 -5.31 -8.04
CA TRP A 103 -15.48 -5.45 -6.57
C TRP A 103 -15.34 -4.10 -5.87
N LEU A 104 -14.37 -3.28 -6.27
CA LEU A 104 -14.11 -1.97 -5.67
C LEU A 104 -15.23 -0.96 -5.93
N ASN A 105 -15.84 -0.98 -7.10
CA ASN A 105 -16.96 -0.10 -7.45
C ASN A 105 -18.17 -0.33 -6.55
N ASP A 106 -18.45 -1.58 -6.18
CA ASP A 106 -19.61 -1.92 -5.34
C ASP A 106 -19.33 -1.82 -3.83
N LEU A 107 -18.06 -1.59 -3.44
CA LEU A 107 -17.65 -1.31 -2.06
C LEU A 107 -17.89 0.14 -1.64
N VAL A 108 -17.70 1.08 -2.56
CA VAL A 108 -17.67 2.51 -2.25
C VAL A 108 -18.86 3.22 -2.88
N SER A 109 -19.73 3.80 -2.04
CA SER A 109 -20.82 4.63 -2.56
C SER A 109 -20.26 5.92 -3.18
N PRO A 110 -20.67 6.30 -4.41
CA PRO A 110 -20.21 7.53 -5.06
C PRO A 110 -20.68 8.81 -4.35
N LYS A 111 -21.58 8.70 -3.36
CA LYS A 111 -22.05 9.82 -2.54
C LYS A 111 -21.11 10.18 -1.40
N ASN A 112 -20.22 9.26 -1.02
CA ASN A 112 -19.29 9.47 0.08
C ASN A 112 -18.15 10.37 -0.37
N LYS A 113 -17.84 11.40 0.42
CA LYS A 113 -16.61 12.17 0.24
C LYS A 113 -15.46 11.44 0.90
N ILE A 114 -14.46 11.04 0.12
CA ILE A 114 -13.32 10.27 0.61
C ILE A 114 -12.05 11.09 0.41
N LEU A 115 -11.25 11.19 1.47
CA LEU A 115 -9.89 11.71 1.42
C LEU A 115 -8.92 10.54 1.34
N VAL A 116 -8.09 10.48 0.30
CA VAL A 116 -7.13 9.39 0.10
C VAL A 116 -5.72 9.85 0.44
N VAL A 117 -5.08 9.15 1.37
CA VAL A 117 -3.69 9.37 1.77
C VAL A 117 -2.88 8.12 1.47
N THR A 118 -1.82 8.25 0.67
CA THR A 118 -0.91 7.15 0.34
C THR A 118 0.49 7.41 0.87
N VAL A 119 1.24 6.36 1.20
CA VAL A 119 2.69 6.44 1.42
C VAL A 119 3.47 5.79 0.27
N LEU A 120 4.54 6.44 -0.19
CA LEU A 120 5.55 5.88 -1.09
C LEU A 120 6.91 5.93 -0.41
N GLY A 121 7.79 4.99 -0.73
CA GLY A 121 9.07 4.84 -0.04
C GLY A 121 9.81 3.62 -0.55
N VAL A 122 11.14 3.64 -0.45
CA VAL A 122 11.97 2.47 -0.73
C VAL A 122 11.56 1.31 0.19
N GLN A 123 11.79 0.08 -0.23
CA GLN A 123 11.55 -1.11 0.61
C GLN A 123 12.24 -1.01 1.97
N SER A 124 11.56 -1.53 3.00
CA SER A 124 12.07 -1.58 4.38
C SER A 124 12.40 -0.23 5.03
N THR A 125 11.82 0.87 4.54
CA THR A 125 11.99 2.23 5.13
C THR A 125 10.98 2.56 6.23
N GLY A 126 10.14 1.63 6.68
CA GLY A 126 9.18 1.87 7.77
C GLY A 126 7.87 2.57 7.37
N LYS A 127 7.45 2.47 6.10
CA LYS A 127 6.19 3.03 5.57
C LYS A 127 4.95 2.64 6.39
N SER A 128 4.69 1.34 6.53
CA SER A 128 3.53 0.83 7.27
C SER A 128 3.61 1.22 8.75
N THR A 129 4.82 1.24 9.34
CA THR A 129 5.05 1.74 10.71
C THR A 129 4.70 3.23 10.85
N LEU A 130 5.08 4.06 9.87
CA LEU A 130 4.74 5.49 9.83
C LEU A 130 3.21 5.67 9.80
N LEU A 131 2.53 4.96 8.89
CA LEU A 131 1.07 5.04 8.77
C LEU A 131 0.35 4.58 10.05
N ASN A 132 0.77 3.43 10.60
CA ASN A 132 0.22 2.92 11.86
C ASN A 132 0.35 3.93 13.00
N THR A 133 1.50 4.62 13.06
CA THR A 133 1.75 5.66 14.07
C THR A 133 0.93 6.93 13.83
N MET A 134 0.85 7.40 12.59
CA MET A 134 0.18 8.66 12.25
C MET A 134 -1.34 8.57 12.36
N PHE A 135 -1.92 7.44 11.95
CA PHE A 135 -3.37 7.29 11.80
C PHE A 135 -4.00 6.29 12.78
N GLY A 136 -3.19 5.62 13.62
CA GLY A 136 -3.69 4.63 14.58
C GLY A 136 -4.22 3.34 13.90
N VAL A 137 -3.71 3.03 12.72
CA VAL A 137 -4.11 1.87 11.90
C VAL A 137 -3.20 0.66 12.14
N GLN A 138 -3.58 -0.50 11.59
CA GLN A 138 -2.89 -1.78 11.84
C GLN A 138 -2.48 -2.48 10.55
N PHE A 139 -1.74 -1.80 9.67
CA PHE A 139 -1.06 -2.48 8.57
C PHE A 139 -0.03 -3.47 9.09
N ALA A 140 0.14 -4.57 8.37
CA ALA A 140 1.16 -5.55 8.68
C ALA A 140 2.57 -4.92 8.60
N VAL A 141 3.42 -5.24 9.57
CA VAL A 141 4.83 -4.80 9.61
C VAL A 141 5.75 -6.03 9.68
N SER A 142 6.78 -6.07 8.84
CA SER A 142 7.79 -7.12 8.88
C SER A 142 9.16 -6.60 8.45
N SER A 143 10.22 -7.34 8.77
CA SER A 143 11.61 -7.02 8.41
C SER A 143 12.00 -7.38 6.97
N GLY A 144 11.06 -7.90 6.16
CA GLY A 144 11.24 -8.21 4.73
C GLY A 144 10.22 -7.49 3.86
N ARG A 145 9.96 -7.97 2.62
CA ARG A 145 8.88 -7.42 1.78
C ARG A 145 7.53 -7.77 2.41
N CYS A 146 7.05 -6.90 3.29
CA CYS A 146 5.80 -7.12 4.01
C CYS A 146 4.56 -6.94 3.14
N THR A 147 4.67 -6.05 2.15
CA THR A 147 3.56 -5.61 1.32
C THR A 147 3.93 -5.91 -0.13
N ARG A 148 3.08 -6.66 -0.84
CA ARG A 148 3.17 -6.91 -2.29
C ARG A 148 1.93 -6.28 -2.92
N GLY A 149 2.10 -5.33 -3.82
CA GLY A 149 1.04 -4.49 -4.34
C GLY A 149 0.66 -3.35 -3.39
N ALA A 150 -0.63 -3.08 -3.22
CA ALA A 150 -1.13 -1.96 -2.41
C ALA A 150 -2.34 -2.37 -1.58
N PHE A 151 -2.39 -1.93 -0.33
CA PHE A 151 -3.45 -2.22 0.61
C PHE A 151 -4.08 -0.92 1.09
N MET A 152 -5.40 -0.91 1.17
CA MET A 152 -6.19 0.22 1.63
C MET A 152 -6.91 -0.10 2.93
N LEU A 153 -6.99 0.88 3.82
CA LEU A 153 -7.73 0.80 5.07
C LEU A 153 -8.64 2.01 5.21
N LEU A 154 -9.89 1.77 5.61
CA LEU A 154 -10.92 2.79 5.72
C LEU A 154 -11.03 3.31 7.15
N ILE A 155 -10.94 4.62 7.33
CA ILE A 155 -11.16 5.31 8.60
C ILE A 155 -12.44 6.14 8.46
N LYS A 156 -13.41 5.89 9.32
CA LYS A 156 -14.60 6.73 9.43
C LYS A 156 -14.26 8.02 10.17
N ILE A 157 -14.54 9.16 9.53
CA ILE A 157 -14.29 10.47 10.14
C ILE A 157 -15.43 10.79 11.11
N ASN A 158 -15.06 11.19 12.33
CA ASN A 158 -16.04 11.59 13.34
C ASN A 158 -16.72 12.91 12.91
N GLU A 159 -18.02 13.07 13.20
CA GLU A 159 -18.81 14.24 12.81
C GLU A 159 -18.21 15.56 13.32
N ASP A 160 -17.53 15.52 14.47
CA ASP A 160 -16.88 16.69 15.07
C ASP A 160 -15.76 17.26 14.20
N VAL A 161 -14.96 16.38 13.57
CA VAL A 161 -13.83 16.74 12.70
C VAL A 161 -14.18 16.76 11.21
N ARG A 162 -15.35 16.22 10.85
CA ARG A 162 -15.87 16.24 9.47
C ARG A 162 -15.99 17.65 8.89
N LYS A 163 -16.24 18.65 9.74
CA LYS A 163 -16.29 20.07 9.34
C LYS A 163 -14.93 20.61 8.92
N ASP A 164 -13.85 20.10 9.50
CA ASP A 164 -12.49 20.57 9.22
C ASP A 164 -11.93 19.92 7.95
N PHE A 165 -12.19 18.61 7.75
CA PHE A 165 -11.68 17.85 6.60
C PHE A 165 -12.62 17.82 5.39
N ASN A 166 -13.91 18.13 5.57
CA ASN A 166 -14.95 18.06 4.54
C ASN A 166 -15.01 16.68 3.82
N CYS A 167 -14.73 15.60 4.55
CA CYS A 167 -14.84 14.23 4.07
C CYS A 167 -15.53 13.32 5.09
N ASP A 168 -16.17 12.26 4.60
CA ASP A 168 -16.92 11.29 5.40
C ASP A 168 -16.01 10.14 5.85
N PHE A 169 -15.05 9.81 5.00
CA PHE A 169 -14.06 8.77 5.24
C PHE A 169 -12.68 9.24 4.80
N MET A 170 -11.66 8.65 5.43
CA MET A 170 -10.29 8.73 4.99
C MET A 170 -9.83 7.32 4.61
N VAL A 171 -9.25 7.17 3.43
CA VAL A 171 -8.63 5.91 3.00
C VAL A 171 -7.13 6.09 3.11
N ILE A 172 -6.49 5.21 3.88
CA ILE A 172 -5.03 5.12 3.96
C ILE A 172 -4.57 4.00 3.05
N ILE A 173 -3.63 4.28 2.16
CA ILE A 173 -3.04 3.28 1.27
C ILE A 173 -1.58 3.05 1.67
N ASP A 174 -1.28 1.82 2.09
CA ASP A 174 0.08 1.32 2.25
C ASP A 174 0.50 0.59 0.97
N THR A 175 1.69 0.89 0.48
CA THR A 175 2.20 0.30 -0.77
C THR A 175 3.38 -0.61 -0.48
N GLU A 176 3.64 -1.51 -1.42
CA GLU A 176 4.92 -2.17 -1.48
C GLU A 176 6.09 -1.18 -1.58
N GLY A 177 7.26 -1.67 -1.20
CA GLY A 177 8.49 -0.90 -1.29
C GLY A 177 8.96 -0.77 -2.73
N LEU A 178 9.21 0.47 -3.14
CA LEU A 178 9.84 0.73 -4.43
C LEU A 178 11.28 0.24 -4.43
N LYS A 179 11.80 -0.10 -5.61
CA LYS A 179 13.19 -0.53 -5.83
C LYS A 179 13.59 -1.73 -4.96
N SER A 180 12.69 -2.70 -4.86
CA SER A 180 12.97 -3.98 -4.20
C SER A 180 14.25 -4.62 -4.75
N PRO A 181 15.24 -4.96 -3.91
CA PRO A 181 16.47 -5.66 -4.34
C PRO A 181 16.18 -6.98 -5.06
N GLU A 182 15.07 -7.63 -4.71
CA GLU A 182 14.59 -8.87 -5.30
C GLU A 182 14.02 -8.66 -6.71
N LEU A 183 13.34 -7.51 -6.95
CA LEU A 183 12.78 -7.17 -8.26
C LEU A 183 13.77 -6.47 -9.18
N ALA A 184 14.76 -5.74 -8.67
CA ALA A 184 15.73 -4.96 -9.46
C ALA A 184 16.52 -5.74 -10.52
N GLN A 185 16.41 -7.07 -10.54
CA GLN A 185 17.04 -8.00 -11.49
C GLN A 185 16.11 -8.42 -12.64
N LEU A 186 14.83 -8.07 -12.60
CA LEU A 186 13.91 -8.22 -13.73
C LEU A 186 14.02 -6.98 -14.63
N ASP A 187 14.15 -7.20 -15.94
CA ASP A 187 14.29 -6.12 -16.95
C ASP A 187 13.17 -5.06 -16.87
N ASN A 188 12.01 -5.40 -16.27
CA ASN A 188 10.83 -4.53 -16.15
C ASN A 188 10.59 -3.99 -14.72
N SER A 189 11.52 -4.17 -13.77
CA SER A 189 11.30 -3.77 -12.37
C SER A 189 11.04 -2.27 -12.16
N HIS A 190 11.70 -1.44 -12.97
CA HIS A 190 11.47 0.01 -12.96
C HIS A 190 10.12 0.39 -13.56
N GLU A 191 9.57 -0.42 -14.46
CA GLU A 191 8.24 -0.19 -15.01
C GLU A 191 7.18 -0.44 -13.94
N HIS A 192 7.28 -1.57 -13.21
CA HIS A 192 6.36 -1.89 -12.11
C HIS A 192 6.34 -0.81 -11.02
N ASP A 193 7.52 -0.35 -10.57
CA ASP A 193 7.63 0.74 -9.59
C ASP A 193 6.94 2.02 -10.09
N ASN A 194 7.11 2.36 -11.37
CA ASN A 194 6.51 3.55 -11.97
C ASN A 194 4.99 3.40 -12.14
N GLU A 195 4.51 2.23 -12.55
CA GLU A 195 3.08 1.93 -12.70
C GLU A 195 2.37 2.03 -11.36
N LEU A 196 2.91 1.36 -10.32
CA LEU A 196 2.37 1.40 -8.98
C LEU A 196 2.35 2.84 -8.46
N ALA A 197 3.48 3.56 -8.54
CA ALA A 197 3.57 4.94 -8.08
C ALA A 197 2.58 5.86 -8.81
N THR A 198 2.45 5.71 -10.13
CA THR A 198 1.51 6.49 -10.95
C THR A 198 0.08 6.21 -10.56
N LEU A 199 -0.27 4.93 -10.37
CA LEU A 199 -1.60 4.51 -9.94
C LEU A 199 -1.97 5.12 -8.59
N VAL A 200 -1.16 4.87 -7.56
CA VAL A 200 -1.51 5.27 -6.19
C VAL A 200 -1.45 6.79 -6.01
N VAL A 201 -0.50 7.50 -6.65
CA VAL A 201 -0.49 8.96 -6.68
C VAL A 201 -1.73 9.49 -7.38
N GLY A 202 -2.19 8.83 -8.45
CA GLY A 202 -3.40 9.23 -9.16
C GLY A 202 -4.71 8.96 -8.43
N LEU A 203 -4.71 8.03 -7.47
CA LEU A 203 -5.83 7.79 -6.56
C LEU A 203 -5.80 8.72 -5.34
N SER A 204 -4.66 9.36 -5.04
CA SER A 204 -4.44 10.08 -3.78
C SER A 204 -4.76 11.57 -3.88
N ASP A 205 -5.31 12.11 -2.78
CA ASP A 205 -5.33 13.55 -2.53
C ASP A 205 -3.99 14.01 -1.94
N ILE A 206 -3.41 13.20 -1.04
CA ILE A 206 -2.13 13.45 -0.38
C ILE A 206 -1.24 12.21 -0.53
N THR A 207 -0.02 12.42 -1.03
CA THR A 207 1.01 11.39 -1.09
C THR A 207 2.15 11.74 -0.14
N ILE A 208 2.44 10.86 0.82
CA ILE A 208 3.56 10.93 1.74
C ILE A 208 4.75 10.23 1.10
N ILE A 209 5.86 10.93 0.93
CA ILE A 209 7.12 10.35 0.44
C ILE A 209 8.02 10.11 1.64
N ASN A 210 8.12 8.84 2.04
CA ASN A 210 8.94 8.37 3.13
C ASN A 210 10.39 8.17 2.65
N ILE A 211 11.29 8.97 3.21
CA ILE A 211 12.73 8.88 2.98
C ILE A 211 13.36 8.50 4.31
N ALA A 212 14.03 7.35 4.38
CA ALA A 212 14.76 6.93 5.57
C ALA A 212 16.26 7.16 5.38
N MET A 213 16.94 7.60 6.45
CA MET A 213 18.40 7.82 6.49
C MET A 213 18.93 8.90 5.52
N GLU A 214 20.22 9.20 5.61
CA GLU A 214 20.92 10.16 4.73
C GLU A 214 21.50 9.45 3.49
N ASN A 215 20.73 8.56 2.84
CA ASN A 215 21.18 7.91 1.61
C ASN A 215 20.81 8.74 0.38
N SER A 216 21.78 9.51 -0.12
CA SER A 216 21.60 10.38 -1.30
C SER A 216 21.22 9.64 -2.59
N THR A 217 21.53 8.34 -2.70
CA THR A 217 21.17 7.52 -3.86
C THR A 217 19.69 7.13 -3.81
N GLU A 218 19.21 6.63 -2.67
CA GLU A 218 17.79 6.29 -2.46
C GLU A 218 16.89 7.51 -2.68
N MET A 219 17.33 8.68 -2.20
CA MET A 219 16.62 9.94 -2.40
C MET A 219 16.49 10.28 -3.89
N LYS A 220 17.55 10.13 -4.69
CA LYS A 220 17.47 10.38 -6.14
C LYS A 220 16.52 9.41 -6.83
N ASP A 221 16.62 8.13 -6.50
CA ASP A 221 15.86 7.08 -7.15
C ASP A 221 14.36 7.22 -6.89
N ILE A 222 13.96 7.49 -5.64
CA ILE A 222 12.55 7.69 -5.31
C ILE A 222 12.02 9.00 -5.90
N LEU A 223 12.81 10.07 -5.86
CA LEU A 223 12.39 11.36 -6.43
C LEU A 223 12.12 11.24 -7.92
N GLN A 224 12.90 10.45 -8.66
CA GLN A 224 12.67 10.26 -10.09
C GLN A 224 11.30 9.60 -10.36
N ILE A 225 10.97 8.53 -9.63
CA ILE A 225 9.68 7.82 -9.75
C ILE A 225 8.52 8.75 -9.37
N VAL A 226 8.66 9.43 -8.22
CA VAL A 226 7.63 10.35 -7.72
C VAL A 226 7.42 11.50 -8.70
N VAL A 227 8.48 12.16 -9.16
CA VAL A 227 8.37 13.25 -10.15
C VAL A 227 7.68 12.74 -11.42
N HIS A 228 8.01 11.54 -11.90
CA HIS A 228 7.34 10.95 -13.06
C HIS A 228 5.82 10.80 -12.82
N ALA A 229 5.42 10.20 -11.70
CA ALA A 229 4.00 10.03 -11.35
C ALA A 229 3.26 11.38 -11.26
N PHE A 230 3.85 12.39 -10.63
CA PHE A 230 3.25 13.71 -10.49
C PHE A 230 3.15 14.48 -11.82
N LEU A 231 4.13 14.32 -12.72
CA LEU A 231 4.04 14.88 -14.08
C LEU A 231 2.88 14.26 -14.86
N ARG A 232 2.68 12.94 -14.75
CA ARG A 232 1.51 12.25 -15.33
C ARG A 232 0.19 12.78 -14.76
N MET A 233 0.14 13.05 -13.45
CA MET A 233 -1.06 13.64 -12.84
C MET A 233 -1.38 15.02 -13.37
N LYS A 234 -0.35 15.83 -13.66
CA LYS A 234 -0.52 17.13 -14.30
C LYS A 234 -1.10 17.02 -15.70
N GLU A 235 -0.67 16.02 -16.50
CA GLU A 235 -1.21 15.78 -17.85
C GLU A 235 -2.72 15.47 -17.84
N VAL A 236 -3.21 14.79 -16.80
CA VAL A 236 -4.64 14.49 -16.61
C VAL A 236 -5.39 15.53 -15.78
N GLY A 237 -4.78 16.68 -15.51
CA GLY A 237 -5.40 17.80 -14.80
C GLY A 237 -5.64 17.59 -13.30
N LYS A 238 -5.01 16.56 -12.69
CA LYS A 238 -5.08 16.31 -11.25
C LYS A 238 -3.98 17.06 -10.52
N LYS A 239 -4.36 17.74 -9.43
CA LYS A 239 -3.43 18.42 -8.52
C LYS A 239 -3.19 17.55 -7.29
N ALA A 240 -2.25 16.63 -7.37
CA ALA A 240 -1.84 15.82 -6.22
C ALA A 240 -1.01 16.67 -5.24
N GLN A 241 -1.23 16.48 -3.93
CA GLN A 241 -0.37 17.07 -2.90
C GLN A 241 0.69 16.05 -2.48
N CYS A 242 1.90 16.53 -2.21
CA CYS A 242 3.03 15.70 -1.81
C CYS A 242 3.61 16.22 -0.49
N GLN A 243 3.89 15.32 0.45
CA GLN A 243 4.57 15.64 1.71
C GLN A 243 5.78 14.73 1.91
N PHE A 244 6.95 15.32 2.09
CA PHE A 244 8.18 14.57 2.36
C PHE A 244 8.33 14.35 3.86
N VAL A 245 8.53 13.09 4.25
CA VAL A 245 8.83 12.70 5.63
C VAL A 245 10.23 12.09 5.64
N HIS A 246 11.16 12.77 6.30
CA HIS A 246 12.53 12.30 6.45
C HIS A 246 12.72 11.68 7.84
N GLN A 247 12.93 10.37 7.88
CA GLN A 247 13.08 9.59 9.11
C GLN A 247 14.56 9.37 9.45
N ASN A 248 14.85 9.28 10.75
CA ASN A 248 16.19 9.03 11.30
C ASN A 248 17.25 10.06 10.88
N VAL A 249 16.85 11.33 10.78
CA VAL A 249 17.78 12.45 10.56
C VAL A 249 18.55 12.72 11.83
N SER A 250 19.88 12.68 11.77
CA SER A 250 20.71 13.10 12.88
C SER A 250 20.67 14.64 12.99
N MET A 251 19.88 15.19 13.92
CA MET A 251 19.80 16.65 14.06
C MET A 251 21.07 17.23 14.71
N PHE A 252 21.85 17.95 13.92
CA PHE A 252 22.53 19.16 14.37
C PHE A 252 22.04 20.37 13.55
N GLN A 253 20.75 20.73 13.66
CA GLN A 253 20.29 22.12 13.48
C GLN A 253 18.81 22.28 13.87
N PRO A 254 18.39 23.40 14.48
CA PRO A 254 17.00 23.62 14.88
C PRO A 254 16.12 23.84 13.65
N MET A 255 14.97 23.15 13.59
CA MET A 255 13.94 23.41 12.58
C MET A 255 13.44 24.86 12.68
N THR A 256 13.69 25.65 11.64
CA THR A 256 12.94 26.90 11.40
C THR A 256 11.53 26.57 10.91
N ARG A 257 10.55 27.30 11.46
CA ARG A 257 9.12 27.20 11.13
C ARG A 257 8.87 27.15 9.62
N THR A 258 7.98 26.26 9.22
CA THR A 258 7.42 26.08 7.87
C THR A 258 6.91 27.41 7.29
N GLU A 259 7.58 27.93 6.26
CA GLU A 259 6.96 28.83 5.30
C GLU A 259 6.33 27.98 4.19
N THR A 260 5.02 28.18 3.97
CA THR A 260 4.27 27.56 2.88
C THR A 260 4.80 28.09 1.55
N GLY A 261 5.69 27.34 0.90
CA GLY A 261 6.13 27.61 -0.47
C GLY A 261 5.01 27.30 -1.47
N ASN A 262 4.23 28.31 -1.83
CA ASN A 262 3.39 28.27 -3.03
C ASN A 262 4.29 28.26 -4.27
N CYS A 263 4.52 27.08 -4.86
CA CYS A 263 5.05 27.00 -6.22
C CYS A 263 3.94 27.36 -7.21
N SER A 264 3.78 28.65 -7.48
CA SER A 264 3.09 29.17 -8.66
C SER A 264 4.07 29.17 -9.83
N CYS A 265 3.98 28.16 -10.71
CA CYS A 265 4.59 28.25 -12.03
C CYS A 265 3.69 29.13 -12.90
N ASN A 266 4.10 30.38 -13.10
CA ASN A 266 3.53 31.27 -14.12
C ASN A 266 4.26 31.09 -15.45
N SER A 267 3.48 31.22 -16.53
CA SER A 267 3.79 31.23 -17.97
C SER A 267 3.78 29.87 -18.66
#